data_AF-A0A817RGR4-F1
#
_entry.id   AF-A0A817RGR4-F1
#
_cell.length_a   1.000
_cell.length_b   1.000
_cell.length_c   1.000
_cell.angle_alpha   90.00
_cell.angle_beta   90.00
_cell.angle_gamma   90.00
#
_symmetry.space_group_name_H-M   'P 1'
#
loop_
_entity.id
_entity.type
_entity.pdbx_description
1 polymer ?
#
loop_
_entity_poly.entity_id
_entity_poly.type
_entity_poly.pdbx_seq_one_letter_code
_entity_poly.pdbx_strand_id
1 'polypeptide(L)'
;MQDYPKVQGIFTQVKLLCGQLKKNINEAEHDLIRIEFINPKLGINNRQEVSFMYAQLFKEILLVWSDHDGIIAFKTMIAFCRNQYQFNPSELELINAFGSSYNPSQVVWWYTQECFLYKMLNKALRVQTHTIIYTFRSFILHLHTQLKQLATTRKETIVLTLYRDQSLSNVDFEKLKKNHHGLLSFNAFLSISANKNVALNFARQSAEKQSIIGVLL
;
A
#
# COMPACT_ATOMS: atom_id res chain seq x y z
N MET A 1 31.71 21.26 9.12
CA MET A 1 30.87 20.22 9.72
C MET A 1 30.92 19.05 8.74
N GLN A 2 31.50 17.90 9.12
CA GLN A 2 31.63 16.76 8.21
C GLN A 2 30.25 16.19 7.93
N ASP A 3 29.81 16.24 6.67
CA ASP A 3 28.58 15.57 6.22
C ASP A 3 28.82 14.06 6.29
N TYR A 4 28.18 13.40 7.25
CA TYR A 4 28.13 11.95 7.30
C TYR A 4 26.89 11.48 6.53
N PRO A 5 27.03 10.94 5.31
CA PRO A 5 25.88 10.60 4.46
C PRO A 5 24.99 9.48 5.04
N LYS A 6 25.44 8.81 6.10
CA LYS A 6 24.67 7.79 6.82
C LYS A 6 23.89 8.33 8.02
N VAL A 7 24.09 9.59 8.41
CA VAL A 7 23.47 10.20 9.59
C VAL A 7 22.36 11.14 9.12
N GLN A 8 21.11 10.67 9.19
CA GLN A 8 19.92 11.45 8.80
C GLN A 8 19.58 12.59 9.79
N GLY A 9 20.23 12.63 10.95
CA GLY A 9 20.06 13.69 11.94
C GLY A 9 20.60 13.31 13.31
N ILE A 10 20.90 14.31 14.13
CA ILE A 10 21.24 14.14 15.55
C ILE A 10 20.01 14.54 16.37
N PHE A 11 19.42 13.58 17.07
CA PHE A 11 18.20 13.80 17.85
C PHE A 11 18.55 13.84 19.34
N THR A 12 18.35 15.00 19.97
CA THR A 12 18.56 15.18 21.42
C THR A 12 17.33 14.86 22.25
N GLN A 13 16.17 14.69 21.61
CA GLN A 13 14.90 14.36 22.26
C GLN A 13 14.33 13.06 21.67
N VAL A 14 13.95 12.12 22.55
CA VAL A 14 13.35 10.83 22.16
C VAL A 14 12.11 11.02 21.28
N LYS A 15 11.27 12.04 21.57
CA LYS A 15 10.07 12.34 20.79
C LYS A 15 10.40 12.67 19.33
N LEU A 16 11.45 13.45 19.08
CA LEU A 16 11.88 13.82 17.73
C LEU A 16 12.45 12.60 16.99
N LEU A 17 13.23 11.76 17.68
CA LEU A 17 13.72 10.49 17.13
C LEU A 17 12.56 9.56 16.75
N CYS A 18 11.60 9.35 17.65
CA CYS A 18 10.42 8.52 17.37
C CYS A 18 9.60 9.07 16.20
N GLY A 19 9.46 10.40 16.10
CA GLY A 19 8.79 11.05 14.97
C GLY A 19 9.50 10.76 13.64
N GLN A 20 10.83 10.90 13.61
CA GLN A 20 11.61 10.59 12.41
C GLN A 20 11.56 9.10 12.06
N LEU A 21 11.68 8.21 13.05
CA LEU A 21 11.61 6.77 12.83
C LEU A 21 10.26 6.36 12.24
N LYS A 22 9.15 6.89 12.76
CA LYS A 22 7.81 6.65 12.20
C LYS A 22 7.73 7.09 10.75
N LYS A 23 8.20 8.31 10.44
CA LYS A 23 8.24 8.82 9.07
C LYS A 23 9.03 7.87 8.15
N ASN A 24 10.24 7.48 8.55
CA ASN A 24 11.10 6.59 7.78
C ASN A 24 10.48 5.20 7.55
N ILE A 25 9.78 4.65 8.55
CA ILE A 25 9.08 3.36 8.44
C ILE A 25 7.92 3.48 7.45
N ASN A 26 7.12 4.53 7.54
CA ASN A 26 5.98 4.74 6.64
C ASN A 26 6.44 4.96 5.20
N GLU A 27 7.53 5.71 4.99
CA GLU A 27 8.17 5.87 3.67
C GLU A 27 8.66 4.52 3.13
N ALA A 28 9.35 3.72 3.95
CA ALA A 28 9.80 2.39 3.54
C ALA A 28 8.62 1.47 3.19
N GLU A 29 7.51 1.52 3.93
CA GLU A 29 6.31 0.74 3.61
C GLU A 29 5.64 1.20 2.31
N HIS A 30 5.63 2.51 2.04
CA HIS A 30 5.12 3.09 0.79
C HIS A 30 5.95 2.65 -0.43
N ASP A 31 7.28 2.69 -0.29
CA ASP A 31 8.26 2.30 -1.30
C ASP A 31 8.19 0.81 -1.66
N LEU A 32 7.78 -0.03 -0.71
CA LEU A 32 7.71 -1.45 -0.94
C LEU A 32 6.55 -1.86 -1.85
N ILE A 33 5.61 -0.97 -2.21
CA ILE A 33 4.55 -1.31 -3.17
C ILE A 33 5.20 -1.74 -4.49
N ARG A 34 4.96 -3.00 -4.86
CA ARG A 34 5.60 -3.64 -6.01
C ARG A 34 4.93 -3.19 -7.30
N ILE A 35 5.76 -2.77 -8.26
CA ILE A 35 5.35 -2.49 -9.64
C ILE A 35 5.69 -3.69 -10.52
N GLU A 36 4.70 -4.17 -11.27
CA GLU A 36 4.88 -5.16 -12.31
C GLU A 36 4.89 -4.47 -13.67
N PHE A 37 5.91 -4.75 -14.48
CA PHE A 37 6.08 -4.20 -15.82
C PHE A 37 5.55 -5.21 -16.82
N ILE A 38 4.45 -4.89 -17.49
CA ILE A 38 3.79 -5.76 -18.46
C ILE A 38 4.03 -5.19 -19.84
N ASN A 39 4.62 -5.98 -20.74
CA ASN A 39 4.85 -5.57 -22.12
C ASN A 39 4.02 -6.45 -23.07
N PRO A 40 2.89 -5.95 -23.58
CA PRO A 40 1.97 -6.73 -24.42
C PRO A 40 2.62 -7.29 -25.68
N LYS A 41 3.75 -6.73 -26.13
CA LYS A 41 4.45 -7.12 -27.35
C LYS A 41 5.40 -8.32 -27.16
N LEU A 42 5.74 -8.68 -25.92
CA LEU A 42 6.70 -9.75 -25.63
C LEU A 42 6.06 -11.15 -25.49
N GLY A 43 4.73 -11.25 -25.59
CA GLY A 43 4.00 -12.52 -25.57
C GLY A 43 3.95 -13.19 -24.18
N ILE A 44 3.04 -14.17 -24.06
CA ILE A 44 2.57 -14.85 -22.81
C ILE A 44 3.67 -15.55 -22.00
N ASN A 45 4.91 -15.60 -22.50
CA ASN A 45 6.03 -16.30 -21.84
C ASN A 45 6.57 -15.56 -20.60
N ASN A 46 5.98 -14.44 -20.19
CA ASN A 46 6.50 -13.59 -19.14
C ASN A 46 5.79 -13.82 -17.80
N ARG A 47 6.52 -14.26 -16.76
CA ARG A 47 5.96 -14.54 -15.40
C ARG A 47 5.18 -13.36 -14.79
N GLN A 48 5.47 -12.14 -15.19
CA GLN A 48 4.78 -10.93 -14.72
C GLN A 48 3.32 -10.86 -15.19
N GLU A 49 3.04 -11.34 -16.40
CA GLU A 49 1.66 -11.42 -16.92
C GLU A 49 0.85 -12.48 -16.16
N VAL A 50 1.49 -13.58 -15.78
CA VAL A 50 0.89 -14.63 -14.96
C VAL A 50 0.53 -14.13 -13.56
N SER A 51 1.43 -13.41 -12.87
CA SER A 51 1.13 -12.79 -11.57
C SER A 51 -0.01 -11.80 -11.62
N PHE A 52 -0.09 -10.98 -12.69
CA PHE A 52 -1.19 -10.07 -12.92
C PHE A 52 -2.53 -10.80 -13.11
N MET A 53 -2.56 -11.83 -13.96
CA MET A 53 -3.78 -12.63 -14.17
C MET A 53 -4.26 -13.29 -12.87
N TYR A 54 -3.34 -13.85 -12.07
CA TYR A 54 -3.68 -14.39 -10.76
C TYR A 54 -4.25 -13.33 -9.82
N ALA A 55 -3.66 -12.13 -9.77
CA ALA A 55 -4.18 -11.03 -8.96
C ALA A 55 -5.59 -10.60 -9.41
N GLN A 56 -5.86 -10.55 -10.72
CA GLN A 56 -7.18 -10.22 -11.25
C GLN A 56 -8.23 -11.29 -10.90
N LEU A 57 -7.93 -12.57 -11.14
CA LEU A 57 -8.81 -13.67 -10.80
C LEU A 57 -9.10 -13.72 -9.30
N PHE A 58 -8.06 -13.54 -8.48
CA PHE A 58 -8.22 -13.53 -7.02
C PHE A 58 -9.08 -12.35 -6.55
N LYS A 59 -8.89 -11.16 -7.13
CA LYS A 59 -9.76 -10.00 -6.90
C LYS A 59 -11.22 -10.34 -7.25
N GLU A 60 -11.47 -10.95 -8.41
CA GLU A 60 -12.84 -11.33 -8.82
C GLU A 60 -13.47 -12.34 -7.85
N ILE A 61 -12.73 -13.40 -7.49
CA ILE A 61 -13.19 -14.38 -6.50
C ILE A 61 -13.53 -13.70 -5.18
N LEU A 62 -12.63 -12.84 -4.68
CA LEU A 62 -12.86 -12.09 -3.45
C LEU A 62 -14.11 -11.22 -3.52
N LEU A 63 -14.37 -10.55 -4.65
CA LEU A 63 -15.53 -9.67 -4.82
C LEU A 63 -16.85 -10.44 -4.98
N VAL A 64 -16.81 -11.68 -5.51
CA VAL A 64 -18.02 -12.51 -5.67
C VAL A 64 -18.33 -13.30 -4.39
N TRP A 65 -17.32 -13.79 -3.66
CA TRP A 65 -17.51 -14.70 -2.51
C TRP A 65 -17.70 -14.01 -1.16
N SER A 66 -17.54 -12.69 -1.09
CA SER A 66 -17.37 -11.97 0.19
C SER A 66 -18.64 -11.79 1.03
N ASP A 67 -19.80 -12.25 0.55
CA ASP A 67 -21.09 -12.05 1.24
C ASP A 67 -21.59 -13.26 2.05
N HIS A 68 -20.97 -14.45 1.91
CA HIS A 68 -21.54 -15.64 2.53
C HIS A 68 -21.40 -15.74 4.07
N ASP A 69 -20.56 -14.92 4.73
CA ASP A 69 -20.39 -14.91 6.20
C ASP A 69 -19.59 -13.69 6.71
N GLY A 70 -19.98 -12.47 6.34
CA GLY A 70 -19.21 -11.25 6.61
C GLY A 70 -18.89 -11.00 8.10
N ILE A 71 -19.80 -11.38 9.01
CA ILE A 71 -19.59 -11.23 10.47
C ILE A 71 -18.50 -12.18 10.97
N ILE A 72 -18.52 -13.45 10.53
CA ILE A 72 -17.52 -14.45 10.93
C ILE A 72 -16.16 -14.02 10.38
N ALA A 73 -16.10 -13.63 9.09
CA ALA A 73 -14.91 -13.12 8.45
C ALA A 73 -14.28 -11.95 9.24
N PHE A 74 -15.10 -10.97 9.64
CA PHE A 74 -14.64 -9.83 10.42
C PHE A 74 -14.11 -10.25 11.80
N LYS A 75 -14.82 -11.10 12.54
CA LYS A 75 -14.36 -11.60 13.85
C LYS A 75 -13.02 -12.35 13.74
N THR A 76 -12.87 -13.20 12.72
CA THR A 76 -11.62 -13.90 12.43
C THR A 76 -10.49 -12.91 12.13
N MET A 77 -10.76 -11.87 11.34
CA MET A 77 -9.79 -10.81 11.04
C MET A 77 -9.32 -10.09 12.32
N ILE A 78 -10.24 -9.70 13.20
CA ILE A 78 -9.89 -9.04 14.47
C ILE A 78 -9.03 -9.95 15.35
N ALA A 79 -9.42 -11.22 15.50
CA ALA A 79 -8.66 -12.19 16.28
C ALA A 79 -7.24 -12.39 15.72
N PHE A 80 -7.11 -12.49 14.40
CA PHE A 80 -5.83 -12.57 13.72
C PHE A 80 -4.97 -11.32 14.00
N CYS A 81 -5.53 -10.11 13.86
CA CYS A 81 -4.80 -8.87 14.12
C CYS A 81 -4.32 -8.78 15.58
N ARG A 82 -5.17 -9.14 16.55
CA ARG A 82 -4.78 -9.17 17.97
C ARG A 82 -3.61 -10.10 18.23
N ASN A 83 -3.59 -11.28 17.61
CA ASN A 83 -2.48 -12.22 17.75
C ASN A 83 -1.17 -11.68 17.13
N GLN A 84 -1.25 -11.05 15.95
CA GLN A 84 -0.09 -10.45 15.29
C GLN A 84 0.52 -9.29 16.09
N TYR A 85 -0.30 -8.52 16.80
CA TYR A 85 0.12 -7.36 17.59
C TYR A 85 0.08 -7.60 19.10
N GLN A 86 0.11 -8.86 19.56
CA GLN A 86 -0.04 -9.20 20.99
C GLN A 86 0.98 -8.52 21.92
N PHE A 87 2.13 -8.11 21.40
CA PHE A 87 3.18 -7.40 22.15
C PHE A 87 3.24 -5.89 21.87
N ASN A 88 2.23 -5.32 21.21
CA ASN A 88 2.13 -3.90 20.90
C ASN A 88 0.83 -3.31 21.47
N PRO A 89 0.85 -2.81 22.72
CA PRO A 89 -0.34 -2.28 23.39
C PRO A 89 -1.05 -1.18 22.60
N SER A 90 -0.28 -0.30 21.95
CA SER A 90 -0.83 0.82 21.18
C SER A 90 -1.62 0.34 19.95
N GLU A 91 -1.13 -0.66 19.23
CA GLU A 91 -1.89 -1.27 18.12
C GLU A 91 -3.08 -2.11 18.63
N LEU A 92 -2.96 -2.77 19.79
CA LEU A 92 -4.08 -3.49 20.41
C LEU A 92 -5.26 -2.57 20.76
N GLU A 93 -5.00 -1.38 21.27
CA GLU A 93 -6.02 -0.36 21.52
C GLU A 93 -6.74 0.04 20.22
N LEU A 94 -5.98 0.28 19.14
CA LEU A 94 -6.53 0.60 17.83
C LEU A 94 -7.34 -0.57 17.24
N ILE A 95 -6.87 -1.81 17.40
CA ILE A 95 -7.60 -3.02 16.96
C ILE A 95 -8.92 -3.16 17.74
N ASN A 96 -8.93 -2.87 19.03
CA ASN A 96 -10.14 -2.92 19.85
C ASN A 96 -11.13 -1.82 19.47
N ALA A 97 -10.66 -0.58 19.28
CA ALA A 97 -11.48 0.53 18.81
C ALA A 97 -12.06 0.23 17.42
N PHE A 98 -11.25 -0.28 16.50
CA PHE A 98 -11.71 -0.73 15.20
C PHE A 98 -12.76 -1.83 15.33
N GLY A 99 -12.52 -2.88 16.12
CA GLY A 99 -13.45 -3.99 16.30
C GLY A 99 -14.81 -3.60 16.92
N SER A 100 -14.85 -2.58 17.78
CA SER A 100 -16.09 -2.13 18.44
C SER A 100 -16.87 -1.08 17.65
N SER A 101 -16.18 -0.26 16.84
CA SER A 101 -16.80 0.88 16.11
C SER A 101 -16.80 0.69 14.60
N TYR A 102 -16.43 -0.49 14.09
CA TYR A 102 -16.34 -0.73 12.66
C TYR A 102 -17.68 -0.52 11.97
N ASN A 103 -17.67 0.40 11.01
CA ASN A 103 -18.75 0.65 10.08
C ASN A 103 -18.18 0.61 8.65
N PRO A 104 -18.78 -0.17 7.72
CA PRO A 104 -18.35 -0.18 6.32
C PRO A 104 -18.30 1.21 5.66
N SER A 105 -19.11 2.17 6.11
CA SER A 105 -19.09 3.57 5.64
C SER A 105 -17.85 4.37 6.07
N GLN A 106 -17.01 3.84 6.97
CA GLN A 106 -15.79 4.48 7.46
C GLN A 106 -14.52 3.70 7.08
N VAL A 107 -14.63 2.71 6.18
CA VAL A 107 -13.52 1.81 5.86
C VAL A 107 -12.31 2.53 5.25
N VAL A 108 -12.51 3.54 4.41
CA VAL A 108 -11.44 4.38 3.84
C VAL A 108 -10.73 5.15 4.95
N TRP A 109 -11.48 5.71 5.91
CA TRP A 109 -10.89 6.42 7.04
C TRP A 109 -9.94 5.49 7.81
N TRP A 110 -10.42 4.30 8.18
CA TRP A 110 -9.61 3.27 8.85
C TRP A 110 -8.40 2.82 8.04
N TYR A 111 -8.53 2.67 6.72
CA TYR A 111 -7.42 2.31 5.84
C TYR A 111 -6.35 3.41 5.74
N THR A 112 -6.75 4.68 5.85
CA THR A 112 -5.83 5.83 5.78
C THR A 112 -5.24 6.24 7.13
N GLN A 113 -5.73 5.69 8.24
CA GLN A 113 -5.11 5.90 9.55
C GLN A 113 -3.73 5.24 9.61
N GLU A 114 -2.81 5.83 10.37
CA GLU A 114 -1.51 5.22 10.70
C GLU A 114 -1.70 4.09 11.72
N CYS A 115 -2.27 2.96 11.28
CA CYS A 115 -2.56 1.81 12.13
C CYS A 115 -2.23 0.48 11.43
N PHE A 116 -2.39 -0.63 12.15
CA PHE A 116 -2.19 -1.99 11.65
C PHE A 116 -2.83 -2.28 10.28
N LEU A 117 -4.01 -1.72 9.97
CA LEU A 117 -4.76 -2.06 8.75
C LEU A 117 -3.99 -1.72 7.48
N TYR A 118 -3.51 -0.49 7.34
CA TYR A 118 -2.73 -0.06 6.18
C TYR A 118 -1.50 -0.96 5.98
N LYS A 119 -0.77 -1.20 7.07
CA LYS A 119 0.51 -1.93 7.07
C LYS A 119 0.31 -3.40 6.71
N MET A 120 -0.61 -4.08 7.41
CA MET A 120 -0.89 -5.49 7.20
C MET A 120 -1.47 -5.75 5.81
N LEU A 121 -2.44 -4.93 5.38
CA LEU A 121 -3.11 -5.14 4.10
C LEU A 121 -2.16 -4.92 2.92
N ASN A 122 -1.42 -3.80 2.91
CA ASN A 122 -0.47 -3.54 1.82
C ASN A 122 0.68 -4.55 1.81
N LYS A 123 1.15 -5.01 2.98
CA LYS A 123 2.13 -6.10 3.05
C LYS A 123 1.57 -7.41 2.49
N ALA A 124 0.35 -7.79 2.86
CA ALA A 124 -0.28 -9.02 2.40
C ALA A 124 -0.49 -9.02 0.89
N LEU A 125 -0.95 -7.90 0.34
CA LEU A 125 -1.13 -7.68 -1.09
C LEU A 125 0.20 -7.71 -1.85
N ARG A 126 1.25 -7.06 -1.31
CA ARG A 126 2.61 -7.05 -1.88
C ARG A 126 3.24 -8.44 -1.95
N VAL A 127 3.13 -9.22 -0.87
CA VAL A 127 3.72 -10.56 -0.75
C VAL A 127 2.77 -11.65 -1.29
N GLN A 128 1.57 -11.26 -1.76
CA GLN A 128 0.53 -12.17 -2.25
C GLN A 128 0.22 -13.30 -1.25
N THR A 129 0.11 -12.95 0.03
CA THR A 129 -0.19 -13.92 1.09
C THR A 129 -1.69 -14.23 1.10
N HIS A 130 -2.11 -15.19 0.28
CA HIS A 130 -3.51 -15.57 0.08
C HIS A 130 -4.31 -15.76 1.38
N THR A 131 -3.72 -16.38 2.40
CA THR A 131 -4.38 -16.60 3.71
C THR A 131 -4.69 -15.29 4.43
N ILE A 132 -3.76 -14.32 4.41
CA ILE A 132 -3.99 -13.00 5.02
C ILE A 132 -4.99 -12.21 4.18
N ILE A 133 -4.84 -12.21 2.84
CA ILE A 133 -5.78 -11.48 1.99
C ILE A 133 -7.21 -12.03 2.14
N TYR A 134 -7.36 -13.36 2.21
CA TYR A 134 -8.65 -14.00 2.50
C TYR A 134 -9.17 -13.67 3.91
N THR A 135 -8.29 -13.59 4.90
CA THR A 135 -8.66 -13.14 6.27
C THR A 135 -9.22 -11.72 6.24
N PHE A 136 -8.66 -10.84 5.40
CA PHE A 136 -9.06 -9.45 5.24
C PHE A 136 -10.18 -9.24 4.20
N ARG A 137 -10.75 -10.31 3.63
CA ARG A 137 -11.67 -10.25 2.47
C ARG A 137 -12.83 -9.27 2.63
N SER A 138 -13.50 -9.25 3.79
CA SER A 138 -14.64 -8.36 4.02
C SER A 138 -14.21 -6.91 4.10
N PHE A 139 -13.06 -6.62 4.73
CA PHE A 139 -12.51 -5.27 4.76
C PHE A 139 -12.10 -4.81 3.35
N ILE A 140 -11.48 -5.67 2.55
CA ILE A 140 -11.09 -5.38 1.17
C ILE A 140 -12.32 -5.10 0.30
N LEU A 141 -13.39 -5.92 0.43
CA LEU A 141 -14.66 -5.69 -0.27
C LEU A 141 -15.25 -4.33 0.08
N HIS A 142 -15.36 -4.02 1.38
CA HIS A 142 -15.91 -2.74 1.82
C HIS A 142 -15.05 -1.58 1.30
N LEU A 143 -13.72 -1.69 1.40
CA LEU A 143 -12.79 -0.67 0.92
C LEU A 143 -12.93 -0.44 -0.58
N HIS A 144 -12.95 -1.51 -1.37
CA HIS A 144 -13.17 -1.44 -2.82
C HIS A 144 -14.51 -0.78 -3.15
N THR A 145 -15.57 -1.18 -2.46
CA THR A 145 -16.93 -0.67 -2.68
C THR A 145 -17.03 0.82 -2.36
N GLN A 146 -16.49 1.26 -1.22
CA GLN A 146 -16.50 2.67 -0.84
C GLN A 146 -15.66 3.52 -1.80
N LEU A 147 -14.47 3.06 -2.21
CA LEU A 147 -13.65 3.77 -3.19
C LEU A 147 -14.38 3.91 -4.54
N LYS A 148 -15.06 2.85 -5.01
CA LYS A 148 -15.87 2.89 -6.23
C LYS A 148 -17.01 3.90 -6.11
N GLN A 149 -17.74 3.91 -5.00
CA GLN A 149 -18.81 4.88 -4.74
C GLN A 149 -18.29 6.32 -4.73
N LEU A 150 -17.15 6.59 -4.07
CA LEU A 150 -16.51 7.91 -4.05
C LEU A 150 -16.08 8.35 -5.45
N ALA A 151 -15.58 7.42 -6.27
CA ALA A 151 -15.21 7.68 -7.66
C ALA A 151 -16.43 8.01 -8.53
N THR A 152 -17.51 7.24 -8.43
CA THR A 152 -18.73 7.46 -9.24
C THR A 152 -19.53 8.68 -8.81
N THR A 153 -19.42 9.10 -7.55
CA THR A 153 -20.11 10.30 -7.03
C THR A 153 -19.54 11.59 -7.62
N ARG A 154 -18.29 11.57 -8.11
CA ARG A 154 -17.73 12.65 -8.93
C ARG A 154 -18.40 12.59 -10.30
N LYS A 155 -19.49 13.35 -10.45
CA LYS A 155 -20.36 13.38 -11.65
C LYS A 155 -19.67 13.87 -12.93
N GLU A 156 -18.48 14.46 -12.82
CA GLU A 156 -17.71 14.96 -13.96
C GLU A 156 -16.45 14.11 -14.17
N THR A 157 -16.20 13.76 -15.42
CA THR A 157 -15.00 13.09 -15.91
C THR A 157 -13.81 14.05 -15.86
N ILE A 158 -13.45 14.51 -14.66
CA ILE A 158 -12.33 15.42 -14.46
C ILE A 158 -11.05 14.58 -14.59
N VAL A 159 -10.24 14.93 -15.58
CA VAL A 159 -8.86 14.42 -15.68
C VAL A 159 -8.07 15.04 -14.52
N LEU A 160 -7.68 14.20 -13.56
CA LEU A 160 -6.87 14.62 -12.43
C LEU A 160 -5.42 14.21 -12.67
N THR A 161 -4.52 15.19 -12.67
CA THR A 161 -3.09 14.92 -12.58
C THR A 161 -2.74 14.68 -11.12
N LEU A 162 -2.29 13.47 -10.81
CA LEU A 162 -1.85 13.05 -9.50
C LEU A 162 -0.40 12.57 -9.60
N TYR A 163 0.30 12.58 -8.48
CA TYR A 163 1.72 12.29 -8.40
C TYR A 163 1.97 11.25 -7.32
N ARG A 164 2.78 10.26 -7.65
CA ARG A 164 3.23 9.22 -6.72
C ARG A 164 4.74 9.11 -6.78
N ASP A 165 5.38 9.19 -5.62
CA ASP A 165 6.77 8.79 -5.49
C ASP A 165 6.89 7.27 -5.49
N GLN A 166 8.00 6.80 -6.04
CA GLN A 166 8.35 5.39 -5.98
C GLN A 166 9.86 5.25 -5.92
N SER A 167 10.33 4.47 -4.95
CA SER A 167 11.70 3.99 -4.94
C SER A 167 11.83 2.72 -5.75
N LEU A 168 12.78 2.70 -6.68
CA LEU A 168 13.06 1.53 -7.52
C LEU A 168 14.50 1.08 -7.36
N SER A 169 14.71 -0.24 -7.42
CA SER A 169 16.05 -0.79 -7.63
C SER A 169 16.57 -0.36 -9.01
N ASN A 170 17.89 -0.34 -9.21
CA ASN A 170 18.49 -0.10 -10.53
C ASN A 170 17.90 -1.05 -11.60
N VAL A 171 17.67 -2.31 -11.23
CA VAL A 171 17.09 -3.33 -12.13
C VAL A 171 15.67 -2.95 -12.54
N ASP A 172 14.82 -2.56 -11.59
CA ASP A 172 13.43 -2.21 -11.87
C ASP A 172 13.31 -0.84 -12.57
N PHE A 173 14.22 0.09 -12.31
CA PHE A 173 14.32 1.34 -13.07
C PHE A 173 14.66 1.10 -14.55
N GLU A 174 15.61 0.19 -14.83
CA GLU A 174 15.92 -0.18 -16.21
C GLU A 174 14.76 -0.93 -16.89
N LYS A 175 13.99 -1.74 -16.15
CA LYS A 175 12.73 -2.30 -16.66
C LYS A 175 11.72 -1.20 -16.98
N LEU A 176 11.54 -0.22 -16.09
CA LEU A 176 10.64 0.91 -16.32
C LEU A 176 11.00 1.66 -17.61
N LYS A 177 12.28 1.99 -17.81
CA LYS A 177 12.77 2.65 -19.04
C LYS A 177 12.49 1.83 -20.30
N LYS A 178 12.72 0.51 -20.25
CA LYS A 178 12.51 -0.41 -21.37
C LYS A 178 11.03 -0.68 -21.65
N ASN A 179 10.16 -0.47 -20.67
CA ASN A 179 8.72 -0.68 -20.78
C ASN A 179 7.99 0.47 -21.48
N HIS A 180 8.62 1.10 -22.48
CA HIS A 180 8.02 2.17 -23.26
C HIS A 180 6.81 1.65 -24.04
N HIS A 181 5.66 2.31 -23.90
CA HIS A 181 4.35 1.82 -24.37
C HIS A 181 3.85 0.51 -23.72
N GLY A 182 4.48 0.06 -22.63
CA GLY A 182 3.97 -1.04 -21.82
C GLY A 182 2.97 -0.58 -20.76
N LEU A 183 2.48 -1.53 -19.97
CA LEU A 183 1.58 -1.31 -18.85
C LEU A 183 2.34 -1.46 -17.52
N LEU A 184 1.88 -0.71 -16.51
CA LEU A 184 2.29 -0.89 -15.12
C LEU A 184 1.13 -1.51 -14.34
N SER A 185 1.41 -2.55 -13.59
CA SER A 185 0.44 -3.18 -12.69
C SER A 185 0.87 -2.97 -11.24
N PHE A 186 -0.12 -2.65 -10.40
CA PHE A 186 0.02 -2.50 -8.97
C PHE A 186 -0.95 -3.47 -8.30
N ASN A 187 -0.41 -4.39 -7.48
CA ASN A 187 -1.22 -5.38 -6.78
C ASN A 187 -1.70 -4.89 -5.41
N ALA A 188 -1.71 -3.58 -5.17
CA ALA A 188 -2.08 -2.95 -3.90
C ALA A 188 -2.94 -1.69 -4.12
N PHE A 189 -3.60 -1.22 -3.06
CA PHE A 189 -4.24 0.09 -3.06
C PHE A 189 -3.18 1.20 -3.01
N LEU A 190 -3.37 2.25 -3.80
CA LEU A 190 -2.39 3.32 -3.96
C LEU A 190 -2.81 4.58 -3.20
N SER A 191 -1.92 5.05 -2.32
CA SER A 191 -1.93 6.43 -1.84
C SER A 191 -1.19 7.31 -2.85
N ILE A 192 -1.83 8.41 -3.27
CA ILE A 192 -1.33 9.30 -4.32
C ILE A 192 -1.62 10.75 -3.91
N SER A 193 -0.73 11.69 -4.25
CA SER A 193 -0.86 13.10 -3.90
C SER A 193 -1.28 13.94 -5.12
N ALA A 194 -2.21 14.88 -4.95
CA ALA A 194 -2.45 15.92 -5.96
C ALA A 194 -1.34 16.99 -5.97
N ASN A 195 -0.58 17.11 -4.88
CA ASN A 195 0.52 18.06 -4.76
C ASN A 195 1.83 17.40 -5.19
N LYS A 196 2.38 17.85 -6.33
CA LYS A 196 3.65 17.39 -6.88
C LYS A 196 4.81 17.52 -5.91
N ASN A 197 4.88 18.62 -5.16
CA ASN A 197 6.00 18.88 -4.24
C ASN A 197 6.03 17.90 -3.06
N VAL A 198 4.85 17.45 -2.62
CA VAL A 198 4.75 16.43 -1.57
C VAL A 198 5.37 15.12 -2.05
N ALA A 199 4.95 14.62 -3.22
CA ALA A 199 5.52 13.39 -3.80
C ALA A 199 7.02 13.55 -4.11
N LEU A 200 7.41 14.69 -4.68
CA LEU A 200 8.81 14.93 -5.04
C LEU A 200 9.74 14.99 -3.82
N ASN A 201 9.27 15.47 -2.67
CA ASN A 201 10.04 15.43 -1.42
C ASN A 201 10.26 14.00 -0.92
N PHE A 202 9.29 13.10 -1.10
CA PHE A 202 9.48 11.69 -0.77
C PHE A 202 10.45 11.00 -1.73
N ALA A 203 10.31 11.22 -3.04
CA ALA A 203 11.23 10.66 -4.04
C ALA A 203 12.70 11.07 -3.81
N ARG A 204 12.94 12.33 -3.40
CA ARG A 204 14.28 12.83 -3.09
C ARG A 204 14.91 12.13 -1.88
N GLN A 205 14.15 11.96 -0.80
CA GLN A 205 14.63 11.29 0.42
C GLN A 205 15.08 9.86 0.14
N SER A 206 14.41 9.16 -0.77
CA SER A 206 14.80 7.79 -1.12
C SER A 206 16.02 7.69 -2.04
N ALA A 207 16.29 8.71 -2.86
CA ALA A 207 17.49 8.77 -3.71
C ALA A 207 18.80 8.95 -2.91
N GLU A 208 18.72 9.34 -1.63
CA GLU A 208 19.87 9.44 -0.72
C GLU A 208 20.39 8.05 -0.28
N LYS A 209 19.61 6.99 -0.52
CA LYS A 209 20.00 5.60 -0.22
C LYS A 209 20.80 5.01 -1.40
N GLN A 210 22.00 4.49 -1.12
CA GLN A 210 22.81 3.80 -2.13
C GLN A 210 22.00 2.67 -2.80
N SER A 211 22.09 2.57 -4.13
CA SER A 211 21.43 1.55 -4.99
C SER A 211 19.90 1.65 -5.19
N ILE A 212 19.30 2.78 -4.81
CA ILE A 212 17.87 3.06 -5.03
C ILE A 212 17.73 4.33 -5.88
N ILE A 213 16.79 4.33 -6.82
CA ILE A 213 16.44 5.47 -7.66
C ILE A 213 15.01 5.91 -7.29
N GLY A 214 14.89 7.14 -6.80
CA GLY A 214 13.59 7.78 -6.60
C GLY A 214 13.01 8.25 -7.93
N VAL A 215 11.81 7.79 -8.28
CA VAL A 215 11.07 8.23 -9.45
C VAL A 215 9.76 8.89 -9.05
N LEU A 216 9.29 9.82 -9.88
CA LEU A 216 7.97 10.41 -9.78
C LEU A 216 7.12 9.84 -10.92
N LEU A 217 6.06 9.13 -10.57
CA LEU A 217 5.05 8.57 -11.48
C LEU A 217 3.83 9.49 -11.55
#